data_AF-A0A6C0E640-F1
#
_entry.id   AF-A0A6C0E640-F1
#
_cell.length_a   1.000
_cell.length_b   1.000
_cell.length_c   1.000
_cell.angle_alpha   90.00
_cell.angle_beta   90.00
_cell.angle_gamma   90.00
#
_symmetry.space_group_name_H-M   'P 1'
#
loop_
_entity.id
_entity.type
_entity.pdbx_description
1 polymer ?
#
loop_
_entity_poly.entity_id
_entity_poly.type
_entity_poly.pdbx_seq_one_letter_code
_entity_poly.pdbx_strand_id
1 'polypeptide(L)'
;MHSGENIYYTLASDNKCNRLKTGLNIIDESDPMYFNYTNKSNLLHNLYYTKEQNWLRIAIIPNKEQQKLPTTIRYGTTTWKTKKIILSKPYPLYDLETIKKFNLEITDRYINNACGLNKIDILEWWKNMGLDIKYNYNGGVLFDTASVNGHLDVLEWLLKNEFSVKCLTRWTINDVSRNGHVNVLEWWFKHGSLLTYDEEALDYASGEGHIDVLKSWKNSGLELKYSENALDFASGEGRVNVLIWWFESGLPLKYSENALFNACVNGHINVLEWWLNSGLTLKYSENALFNAYDNGYINLQEWWLNSGLTFKYTEKTLDSTTTANDLNVLNWWENSGLLSNYSALLSNYP
;
A
#
# COMPACT_ATOMS: atom_id res chain seq x y z
N MET A 1 10.13 -39.28 -29.52
CA MET A 1 9.79 -39.24 -28.08
C MET A 1 11.03 -38.84 -27.31
N HIS A 2 11.16 -37.56 -26.92
CA HIS A 2 12.21 -37.12 -25.99
C HIS A 2 11.55 -36.89 -24.63
N SER A 3 11.87 -37.78 -23.69
CA SER A 3 11.48 -37.72 -22.28
C SER A 3 12.25 -36.64 -21.52
N GLY A 4 12.14 -35.39 -21.97
CA GLY A 4 12.59 -34.20 -21.26
C GLY A 4 11.36 -33.51 -20.70
N GLU A 5 11.18 -33.55 -19.38
CA GLU A 5 10.04 -32.98 -18.68
C GLU A 5 9.88 -31.50 -19.06
N ASN A 6 8.79 -31.16 -19.75
CA ASN A 6 8.39 -29.76 -19.89
C ASN A 6 7.98 -29.29 -18.49
N ILE A 7 8.73 -28.35 -17.91
CA ILE A 7 8.42 -27.81 -16.59
C ILE A 7 7.68 -26.49 -16.76
N TYR A 8 6.54 -26.36 -16.08
CA TYR A 8 5.70 -25.16 -16.09
C TYR A 8 6.09 -24.27 -14.91
N TYR A 9 6.16 -22.96 -15.11
CA TYR A 9 6.51 -22.03 -14.05
C TYR A 9 5.78 -20.70 -14.20
N THR A 10 5.27 -20.19 -13.09
CA THR A 10 4.70 -18.85 -12.99
C THR A 10 5.81 -17.85 -12.71
N LEU A 11 5.85 -16.79 -13.50
CA LEU A 11 6.70 -15.63 -13.29
C LEU A 11 5.81 -14.53 -12.72
N ALA A 12 5.53 -14.62 -11.43
CA ALA A 12 4.54 -13.76 -10.80
C ALA A 12 5.11 -12.41 -10.33
N SER A 13 6.38 -12.33 -9.94
CA SER A 13 6.86 -11.11 -9.25
C SER A 13 8.38 -11.01 -9.09
N ASP A 14 9.15 -11.80 -9.81
CA ASP A 14 10.60 -11.85 -9.58
C ASP A 14 11.28 -10.85 -10.51
N ASN A 15 11.75 -9.71 -9.96
CA ASN A 15 12.54 -8.72 -10.69
C ASN A 15 13.74 -9.34 -11.43
N LYS A 16 14.20 -10.51 -10.99
CA LYS A 16 15.23 -11.31 -11.66
C LYS A 16 14.77 -11.92 -12.99
N CYS A 17 13.50 -12.30 -13.10
CA CYS A 17 12.93 -12.90 -14.30
C CYS A 17 12.58 -11.89 -15.39
N ASN A 18 12.48 -10.60 -15.06
CA ASN A 18 12.39 -9.51 -16.05
C ASN A 18 13.64 -9.44 -16.96
N ARG A 19 14.76 -10.02 -16.54
CA ARG A 19 15.99 -10.11 -17.34
C ARG A 19 15.91 -11.20 -18.43
N LEU A 20 14.93 -12.11 -18.38
CA LEU A 20 14.86 -13.29 -19.25
C LEU A 20 13.90 -13.11 -20.44
N LYS A 21 14.41 -13.38 -21.64
CA LYS A 21 13.69 -13.23 -22.91
C LYS A 21 13.08 -14.54 -23.39
N THR A 22 12.15 -14.47 -24.34
CA THR A 22 11.68 -15.65 -25.08
C THR A 22 12.84 -16.29 -25.83
N GLY A 23 12.94 -17.62 -25.80
CA GLY A 23 14.04 -18.38 -26.39
C GLY A 23 15.13 -18.73 -25.38
N LEU A 24 16.36 -18.94 -25.87
CA LEU A 24 17.50 -19.35 -25.06
C LEU A 24 18.04 -18.19 -24.23
N ASN A 25 18.19 -18.40 -22.93
CA ASN A 25 18.87 -17.51 -22.01
C ASN A 25 20.10 -18.21 -21.42
N ILE A 26 21.22 -17.50 -21.38
CA ILE A 26 22.48 -17.94 -20.76
C ILE A 26 22.67 -17.12 -19.49
N ILE A 27 22.96 -17.79 -18.38
CA ILE A 27 22.97 -17.21 -17.03
C ILE A 27 24.43 -17.07 -16.58
N ASP A 28 24.78 -15.89 -16.07
CA ASP A 28 26.11 -15.58 -15.56
C ASP A 28 26.42 -16.42 -14.31
N GLU A 29 27.62 -17.00 -14.23
CA GLU A 29 28.05 -17.77 -13.07
C GLU A 29 28.31 -16.92 -11.83
N SER A 30 28.58 -15.62 -12.02
CA SER A 30 28.76 -14.64 -10.95
C SER A 30 27.44 -14.16 -10.33
N ASP A 31 26.30 -14.34 -11.03
CA ASP A 31 24.94 -14.05 -10.54
C ASP A 31 24.01 -15.25 -10.82
N PRO A 32 24.17 -16.38 -10.09
CA PRO A 32 23.42 -17.59 -10.36
C PRO A 32 21.92 -17.38 -10.08
N MET A 33 21.09 -17.59 -11.11
CA MET A 33 19.63 -17.61 -10.94
C MET A 33 19.15 -18.96 -10.42
N TYR A 34 18.27 -18.88 -9.43
CA TYR A 34 17.57 -20.02 -8.84
C TYR A 34 16.14 -20.01 -9.35
N PHE A 35 15.65 -21.17 -9.78
CA PHE A 35 14.31 -21.29 -10.31
C PHE A 35 13.50 -22.24 -9.42
N ASN A 36 12.34 -21.78 -8.98
CA ASN A 36 11.38 -22.60 -8.26
C ASN A 36 10.43 -23.24 -9.27
N TYR A 37 10.38 -24.57 -9.23
CA TYR A 37 9.54 -25.36 -10.10
C TYR A 37 8.44 -26.02 -9.29
N THR A 38 7.25 -26.00 -9.86
CA THR A 38 6.07 -26.60 -9.28
C THR A 38 5.41 -27.46 -10.35
N ASN A 39 4.85 -28.60 -9.96
CA ASN A 39 4.05 -29.38 -10.90
C ASN A 39 2.77 -28.58 -11.24
N LYS A 40 2.12 -28.97 -12.34
CA LYS A 40 0.92 -28.28 -12.83
C LYS A 40 -0.19 -28.19 -11.76
N SER A 41 -0.36 -29.23 -10.94
CA SER A 41 -1.36 -29.24 -9.86
C SER A 41 -1.04 -28.21 -8.77
N ASN A 42 0.24 -28.05 -8.38
CA ASN A 42 0.66 -27.10 -7.34
C ASN A 42 0.86 -25.65 -7.85
N LEU A 43 0.68 -25.39 -9.15
CA LEU A 43 0.95 -24.08 -9.76
C LEU A 43 0.08 -22.97 -9.15
N LEU A 44 -1.22 -23.23 -8.99
CA LEU A 44 -2.18 -22.23 -8.53
C LEU A 44 -2.34 -22.21 -6.99
N HIS A 45 -1.83 -23.21 -6.28
CA HIS A 45 -1.86 -23.25 -4.80
C HIS A 45 -0.88 -22.25 -4.16
N ASN A 46 0.21 -21.92 -4.85
CA ASN A 46 1.28 -21.06 -4.35
C ASN A 46 1.22 -19.62 -4.87
N LEU A 47 0.18 -19.29 -5.62
CA LEU A 47 -0.03 -17.93 -6.08
C LEU A 47 -0.35 -17.03 -4.90
N TYR A 48 0.36 -15.92 -4.78
CA TYR A 48 -0.07 -14.82 -3.93
C TYR A 48 -0.87 -13.84 -4.79
N TYR A 49 -1.80 -13.12 -4.18
CA TYR A 49 -2.46 -12.02 -4.86
C TYR A 49 -1.40 -10.95 -5.19
N THR A 50 -1.36 -10.53 -6.45
CA THR A 50 -0.52 -9.42 -6.91
C THR A 50 -1.37 -8.55 -7.84
N LYS A 51 -1.27 -7.22 -7.71
CA LYS A 51 -1.90 -6.28 -8.65
C LYS A 51 -1.20 -6.30 -10.02
N GLU A 52 0.02 -6.82 -10.08
CA GLU A 52 0.79 -6.99 -11.31
C GLU A 52 0.29 -8.17 -12.14
N GLN A 53 0.47 -8.08 -13.47
CA GLN A 53 0.08 -9.18 -14.35
C GLN A 53 1.00 -10.38 -14.16
N ASN A 54 0.45 -11.43 -13.55
CA ASN A 54 1.13 -12.72 -13.49
C ASN A 54 1.12 -13.40 -14.87
N TRP A 55 2.26 -13.97 -15.28
CA TRP A 55 2.36 -14.75 -16.50
C TRP A 55 2.90 -16.16 -16.24
N LEU A 56 2.40 -17.13 -16.99
CA LEU A 56 2.91 -18.49 -17.09
C LEU A 56 3.87 -18.59 -18.28
N ARG A 57 4.96 -19.32 -18.09
CA ARG A 57 5.87 -19.70 -19.17
C ARG A 57 6.21 -21.18 -19.08
N ILE A 58 6.56 -21.76 -20.23
CA ILE A 58 7.13 -23.11 -20.32
C ILE A 58 8.63 -22.96 -20.28
N ALA A 59 9.28 -23.62 -19.31
CA ALA A 59 10.73 -23.63 -19.16
C ALA A 59 11.24 -24.99 -19.61
N ILE A 60 12.23 -24.95 -20.49
CA ILE A 60 12.99 -26.14 -20.88
C ILE A 60 14.42 -25.91 -20.39
N ILE A 61 14.88 -26.79 -19.52
CA ILE A 61 16.25 -26.76 -19.01
C ILE A 61 17.06 -27.82 -19.76
N PRO A 62 18.12 -27.46 -20.51
CA PRO A 62 18.96 -28.44 -21.19
C PRO A 62 19.65 -29.40 -20.19
N ASN A 63 19.51 -30.72 -20.39
CA ASN A 63 19.87 -31.80 -19.46
C ASN A 63 21.34 -31.92 -18.99
N LYS A 64 22.27 -31.06 -19.44
CA LYS A 64 23.71 -31.26 -19.18
C LYS A 64 24.31 -30.44 -18.03
N GLU A 65 23.59 -29.45 -17.49
CA GLU A 65 24.15 -28.44 -16.57
C GLU A 65 23.26 -28.20 -15.32
N GLN A 66 22.43 -29.18 -14.94
CA GLN A 66 21.45 -29.05 -13.86
C GLN A 66 21.99 -29.53 -12.50
N GLN A 67 21.70 -28.76 -11.45
CA GLN A 67 21.89 -29.18 -10.07
C GLN A 67 20.57 -28.99 -9.30
N LYS A 68 20.00 -30.10 -8.81
CA LYS A 68 18.87 -30.07 -7.87
C LYS A 68 19.39 -29.61 -6.51
N LEU A 69 18.75 -28.60 -5.93
CA LEU A 69 19.09 -28.13 -4.58
C LEU A 69 18.24 -28.87 -3.54
N PRO A 70 18.71 -28.99 -2.28
CA PRO A 70 17.94 -29.56 -1.19
C PRO A 70 16.55 -28.91 -1.12
N THR A 71 15.49 -29.71 -1.15
CA THR A 71 14.11 -29.21 -1.11
C THR A 71 13.82 -28.62 0.26
N THR A 72 13.57 -27.31 0.33
CA THR A 72 12.76 -26.74 1.41
C THR A 72 11.33 -27.21 1.19
N ILE A 73 10.82 -28.09 2.04
CA ILE A 73 9.47 -28.68 1.97
C ILE A 73 8.40 -27.64 2.38
N ARG A 74 8.57 -26.37 2.01
CA ARG A 74 7.49 -25.40 2.07
C ARG A 74 6.81 -25.41 0.71
N TYR A 75 5.57 -25.91 0.69
CA TYR A 75 4.64 -25.79 -0.45
C TYR A 75 4.94 -26.61 -1.72
N GLY A 76 5.74 -27.68 -1.63
CA GLY A 76 5.90 -28.63 -2.74
C GLY A 76 6.67 -28.10 -3.97
N THR A 77 7.40 -26.99 -3.81
CA THR A 77 8.29 -26.45 -4.86
C THR A 77 9.66 -27.11 -4.82
N THR A 78 10.22 -27.46 -5.97
CA THR A 78 11.61 -27.91 -6.10
C THR A 78 12.45 -26.79 -6.70
N THR A 79 13.56 -26.43 -6.07
CA THR A 79 14.48 -25.42 -6.61
C THR A 79 15.61 -26.07 -7.41
N TRP A 80 15.89 -25.55 -8.61
CA TRP A 80 17.04 -25.98 -9.40
C TRP A 80 17.95 -24.81 -9.76
N LYS A 81 19.24 -25.12 -9.88
CA LYS A 81 20.27 -24.25 -10.45
C LYS A 81 20.61 -24.74 -11.87
N THR A 82 20.63 -23.83 -12.83
CA THR A 82 21.01 -24.09 -14.23
C THR A 82 21.80 -22.91 -14.80
N LYS A 83 22.66 -23.17 -15.79
CA LYS A 83 23.37 -22.12 -16.56
C LYS A 83 22.62 -21.72 -17.83
N LYS A 84 21.66 -22.52 -18.27
CA LYS A 84 20.88 -22.30 -19.49
C LYS A 84 19.42 -22.61 -19.26
N ILE A 85 18.54 -21.79 -19.83
CA ILE A 85 17.10 -22.00 -19.78
C ILE A 85 16.45 -21.50 -21.08
N ILE A 86 15.53 -22.27 -21.64
CA ILE A 86 14.77 -21.90 -22.83
C ILE A 86 13.35 -21.59 -22.40
N LEU A 87 12.87 -20.38 -22.72
CA LEU A 87 11.55 -19.91 -22.31
C LEU A 87 10.60 -19.78 -23.49
N SER A 88 9.35 -20.24 -23.33
CA SER A 88 8.28 -19.90 -24.26
C SER A 88 7.94 -18.42 -24.23
N LYS A 89 7.06 -17.97 -25.12
CA LYS A 89 6.35 -16.69 -24.91
C LYS A 89 5.58 -16.69 -23.57
N PRO A 90 5.36 -15.53 -22.93
CA PRO A 90 4.50 -15.43 -21.75
C PRO A 90 3.04 -15.69 -22.11
N TYR A 91 2.32 -16.31 -21.16
CA TYR A 91 0.88 -16.56 -21.21
C TYR A 91 0.23 -15.91 -19.99
N PRO A 92 -0.72 -14.97 -20.16
CA PRO A 92 -1.35 -14.32 -19.01
C PRO A 92 -2.04 -15.33 -18.09
N LEU A 93 -1.75 -15.26 -16.80
CA LEU A 93 -2.23 -16.26 -15.86
C LEU A 93 -3.75 -16.18 -15.65
N TYR A 94 -4.31 -14.96 -15.72
CA TYR A 94 -5.74 -14.67 -15.67
C TYR A 94 -6.27 -14.36 -17.07
N ASP A 95 -6.10 -15.33 -17.97
CA ASP A 95 -6.66 -15.38 -19.30
C ASP A 95 -7.28 -16.76 -19.53
N LEU A 96 -8.52 -16.78 -20.00
CA LEU A 96 -9.30 -18.00 -20.15
C LEU A 96 -8.64 -18.99 -21.14
N GLU A 97 -8.03 -18.48 -22.20
CA GLU A 97 -7.35 -19.32 -23.17
C GLU A 97 -6.08 -19.96 -22.60
N THR A 98 -5.39 -19.27 -21.71
CA THR A 98 -4.28 -19.81 -20.94
C THR A 98 -4.75 -20.92 -19.99
N ILE A 99 -5.83 -20.70 -19.24
CA ILE A 99 -6.42 -21.73 -18.37
C ILE A 99 -6.72 -23.01 -19.15
N LYS A 100 -7.42 -22.89 -20.28
CA LYS A 100 -7.79 -24.03 -21.14
C LYS A 100 -6.57 -24.70 -21.75
N LYS A 101 -5.64 -23.92 -22.31
CA LYS A 101 -4.42 -24.42 -22.96
C LYS A 101 -3.59 -25.30 -22.05
N PHE A 102 -3.41 -24.88 -20.81
CA PHE A 102 -2.63 -25.62 -19.83
C PHE A 102 -3.49 -26.55 -18.98
N ASN A 103 -4.82 -26.54 -19.14
CA ASN A 103 -5.80 -27.28 -18.35
C ASN A 103 -5.55 -27.09 -16.84
N LEU A 104 -5.41 -25.83 -16.41
CA LEU A 104 -5.02 -25.47 -15.04
C LEU A 104 -6.07 -25.91 -14.02
N GLU A 105 -5.62 -26.44 -12.89
CA GLU A 105 -6.48 -26.81 -11.77
C GLU A 105 -6.81 -25.54 -10.97
N ILE A 106 -8.02 -25.02 -11.17
CA ILE A 106 -8.45 -23.77 -10.55
C ILE A 106 -8.64 -23.97 -9.05
N THR A 107 -7.93 -23.15 -8.28
CA THR A 107 -8.00 -23.16 -6.82
C THR A 107 -8.90 -22.04 -6.32
N ASP A 108 -9.25 -22.16 -5.04
CA ASP A 108 -10.07 -21.16 -4.39
C ASP A 108 -9.43 -19.77 -4.41
N ARG A 109 -8.14 -19.75 -4.12
CA ARG A 109 -7.32 -18.54 -4.15
C ARG A 109 -7.28 -17.92 -5.54
N TYR A 110 -7.25 -18.73 -6.59
CA TYR A 110 -7.27 -18.23 -7.96
C TYR A 110 -8.56 -17.47 -8.27
N ILE A 111 -9.71 -18.01 -7.85
CA ILE A 111 -11.01 -17.33 -8.02
C ILE A 111 -11.06 -16.04 -7.19
N ASN A 112 -10.57 -16.07 -5.95
CA ASN A 112 -10.49 -14.86 -5.15
C ASN A 112 -9.65 -13.76 -5.82
N ASN A 113 -8.51 -14.13 -6.38
CA ASN A 113 -7.66 -13.21 -7.11
C ASN A 113 -8.34 -12.73 -8.41
N ALA A 114 -9.10 -13.59 -9.10
CA ALA A 114 -9.89 -13.21 -10.26
C ALA A 114 -10.94 -12.14 -9.92
N CYS A 115 -11.55 -12.19 -8.73
CA CYS A 115 -12.38 -11.11 -8.20
C CYS A 115 -11.58 -9.81 -8.03
N GLY A 116 -10.40 -9.87 -7.41
CA GLY A 116 -9.51 -8.72 -7.20
C GLY A 116 -8.80 -8.19 -8.45
N LEU A 117 -8.98 -8.83 -9.61
CA LEU A 117 -8.41 -8.43 -10.90
C LEU A 117 -9.48 -8.14 -11.95
N ASN A 118 -10.75 -8.12 -11.53
CA ASN A 118 -11.90 -7.90 -12.37
C ASN A 118 -11.99 -8.85 -13.59
N LYS A 119 -11.91 -10.16 -13.33
CA LYS A 119 -11.91 -11.20 -14.38
C LYS A 119 -13.27 -11.87 -14.51
N ILE A 120 -14.29 -11.08 -14.86
CA ILE A 120 -15.68 -11.55 -15.00
C ILE A 120 -15.80 -12.73 -15.97
N ASP A 121 -15.04 -12.74 -17.06
CA ASP A 121 -15.00 -13.83 -18.03
C ASP A 121 -14.57 -15.18 -17.41
N ILE A 122 -13.56 -15.14 -16.55
CA ILE A 122 -13.08 -16.29 -15.79
C ILE A 122 -14.09 -16.70 -14.72
N LEU A 123 -14.67 -15.74 -14.00
CA LEU A 123 -15.68 -16.01 -12.97
C LEU A 123 -16.94 -16.67 -13.59
N GLU A 124 -17.38 -16.18 -14.74
CA GLU A 124 -18.50 -16.72 -15.50
C GLU A 124 -18.20 -18.13 -16.03
N TRP A 125 -17.01 -18.32 -16.63
CA TRP A 125 -16.58 -19.64 -17.08
C TRP A 125 -16.51 -20.63 -15.92
N TRP A 126 -15.91 -20.24 -14.79
CA TRP A 126 -15.82 -21.06 -13.59
C TRP A 126 -17.19 -21.45 -13.05
N LYS A 127 -18.13 -20.50 -12.93
CA LYS A 127 -19.51 -20.78 -12.49
C LYS A 127 -20.19 -21.82 -13.40
N ASN A 128 -20.04 -21.68 -14.71
CA ASN A 128 -20.67 -22.56 -15.69
C ASN A 128 -20.10 -23.98 -15.73
N MET A 129 -18.92 -24.23 -15.15
CA MET A 129 -18.38 -25.59 -15.03
C MET A 129 -19.16 -26.49 -14.07
N GLY A 130 -20.08 -25.93 -13.26
CA GLY A 130 -20.83 -26.70 -12.28
C GLY A 130 -19.92 -27.38 -11.25
N LEU A 131 -18.69 -26.89 -11.10
CA LEU A 131 -17.83 -27.28 -9.98
C LEU A 131 -18.58 -26.88 -8.73
N ASP A 132 -19.01 -27.86 -7.96
CA ASP A 132 -19.58 -27.62 -6.63
C ASP A 132 -18.70 -26.58 -5.96
N ILE A 133 -19.34 -25.50 -5.50
CA ILE A 133 -18.71 -24.51 -4.63
C ILE A 133 -18.39 -25.27 -3.34
N LYS A 134 -17.32 -26.07 -3.34
CA LYS A 134 -16.78 -26.82 -2.19
C LYS A 134 -16.08 -25.86 -1.24
N TYR A 135 -16.62 -24.67 -1.08
CA TYR A 135 -15.97 -23.61 -0.36
C TYR A 135 -16.36 -23.63 1.10
N ASN A 136 -15.33 -23.86 1.90
CA ASN A 136 -15.32 -23.68 3.33
C ASN A 136 -15.09 -22.20 3.73
N TYR A 137 -14.93 -21.30 2.75
CA TYR A 137 -14.86 -19.86 2.98
C TYR A 137 -16.18 -19.20 2.57
N ASN A 138 -16.92 -18.76 3.59
CA ASN A 138 -18.10 -17.92 3.48
C ASN A 138 -17.83 -16.78 2.47
N GLY A 139 -18.72 -16.56 1.50
CA GLY A 139 -18.57 -15.63 0.36
C GLY A 139 -18.05 -14.20 0.66
N GLY A 140 -17.96 -13.80 1.93
CA GLY A 140 -17.26 -12.59 2.40
C GLY A 140 -15.89 -12.39 1.75
N VAL A 141 -15.06 -13.42 1.57
CA VAL A 141 -13.71 -13.26 0.98
C VAL A 141 -13.74 -12.73 -0.47
N LEU A 142 -14.73 -13.15 -1.28
CA LEU A 142 -14.88 -12.69 -2.67
C LEU A 142 -15.33 -11.23 -2.71
N PHE A 143 -16.31 -10.90 -1.87
CA PHE A 143 -16.80 -9.54 -1.69
C PHE A 143 -15.68 -8.62 -1.15
N ASP A 144 -14.90 -9.08 -0.17
CA ASP A 144 -13.77 -8.35 0.41
C ASP A 144 -12.74 -8.01 -0.66
N THR A 145 -12.30 -9.02 -1.42
CA THR A 145 -11.23 -8.85 -2.41
C THR A 145 -11.66 -7.99 -3.59
N ALA A 146 -12.91 -8.12 -4.06
CA ALA A 146 -13.47 -7.20 -5.06
C ALA A 146 -13.58 -5.77 -4.53
N SER A 147 -13.96 -5.61 -3.26
CA SER A 147 -14.16 -4.30 -2.64
C SER A 147 -12.86 -3.55 -2.46
N VAL A 148 -11.83 -4.18 -1.87
CA VAL A 148 -10.50 -3.57 -1.64
C VAL A 148 -9.84 -3.11 -2.94
N ASN A 149 -10.19 -3.73 -4.08
CA ASN A 149 -9.65 -3.38 -5.40
C ASN A 149 -10.60 -2.52 -6.26
N GLY A 150 -11.75 -2.11 -5.72
CA GLY A 150 -12.63 -1.14 -6.40
C GLY A 150 -13.47 -1.73 -7.53
N HIS A 151 -13.66 -3.05 -7.57
CA HIS A 151 -14.31 -3.76 -8.67
C HIS A 151 -15.82 -3.91 -8.42
N LEU A 152 -16.55 -2.82 -8.63
CA LEU A 152 -18.01 -2.76 -8.48
C LEU A 152 -18.74 -3.76 -9.38
N ASP A 153 -18.27 -3.94 -10.61
CA ASP A 153 -18.77 -4.92 -11.57
C ASP A 153 -18.69 -6.36 -11.05
N VAL A 154 -17.63 -6.71 -10.33
CA VAL A 154 -17.53 -8.02 -9.65
C VAL A 154 -18.55 -8.12 -8.52
N LEU A 155 -18.76 -7.06 -7.73
CA LEU A 155 -19.77 -7.05 -6.66
C LEU A 155 -21.19 -7.23 -7.22
N GLU A 156 -21.50 -6.55 -8.31
CA GLU A 156 -22.77 -6.71 -9.02
C GLU A 156 -22.92 -8.11 -9.62
N TRP A 157 -21.86 -8.67 -10.21
CA TRP A 157 -21.85 -10.03 -10.70
C TRP A 157 -22.09 -11.03 -9.56
N LEU A 158 -21.41 -10.89 -8.42
CA LEU A 158 -21.61 -11.76 -7.26
C LEU A 158 -23.06 -11.70 -6.77
N LEU A 159 -23.62 -10.50 -6.62
CA LEU A 159 -25.00 -10.30 -6.20
C LEU A 159 -26.00 -10.94 -7.19
N LYS A 160 -25.83 -10.69 -8.50
CA LYS A 160 -26.68 -11.26 -9.57
C LYS A 160 -26.64 -12.79 -9.58
N ASN A 161 -25.52 -13.37 -9.18
CA ASN A 161 -25.30 -14.81 -9.18
C ASN A 161 -25.63 -15.48 -7.83
N GLU A 162 -26.42 -14.80 -6.98
CA GLU A 162 -26.97 -15.32 -5.71
C GLU A 162 -25.90 -15.67 -4.67
N PHE A 163 -24.69 -15.10 -4.78
CA PHE A 163 -23.71 -15.20 -3.71
C PHE A 163 -24.23 -14.43 -2.49
N SER A 164 -24.21 -15.08 -1.32
CA SER A 164 -24.66 -14.46 -0.07
C SER A 164 -23.75 -13.29 0.29
N VAL A 165 -24.30 -12.07 0.22
CA VAL A 165 -23.69 -10.87 0.77
C VAL A 165 -23.67 -11.05 2.29
N LYS A 166 -22.51 -11.36 2.85
CA LYS A 166 -22.28 -11.39 4.30
C LYS A 166 -21.53 -10.12 4.71
N CYS A 167 -21.55 -9.85 6.02
CA CYS A 167 -20.89 -8.71 6.65
C CYS A 167 -19.48 -8.48 6.10
N LEU A 168 -19.19 -7.25 5.66
CA LEU A 168 -17.82 -6.85 5.42
C LEU A 168 -17.06 -6.74 6.73
N THR A 169 -15.80 -7.15 6.71
CA THR A 169 -14.91 -6.92 7.84
C THR A 169 -14.55 -5.44 7.92
N ARG A 170 -14.27 -4.95 9.14
CA ARG A 170 -13.79 -3.57 9.35
C ARG A 170 -12.56 -3.25 8.49
N TRP A 171 -11.65 -4.22 8.36
CA TRP A 171 -10.46 -4.10 7.53
C TRP A 171 -10.80 -3.80 6.07
N THR A 172 -11.81 -4.49 5.52
CA THR A 172 -12.25 -4.27 4.14
C THR A 172 -12.78 -2.85 3.95
N ILE A 173 -13.62 -2.35 4.86
CA ILE A 173 -14.17 -0.99 4.75
C ILE A 173 -13.09 0.08 4.96
N ASN A 174 -12.14 -0.16 5.85
CA ASN A 174 -10.99 0.71 6.07
C ASN A 174 -10.16 0.79 4.78
N ASP A 175 -9.85 -0.35 4.15
CA ASP A 175 -9.09 -0.41 2.89
C ASP A 175 -9.86 0.20 1.70
N VAL A 176 -11.17 -0.01 1.61
CA VAL A 176 -12.04 0.66 0.60
C VAL A 176 -11.96 2.18 0.74
N SER A 177 -12.01 2.68 1.98
CA SER A 177 -11.92 4.10 2.28
C SER A 177 -10.53 4.66 2.02
N ARG A 178 -9.49 3.91 2.41
CA ARG A 178 -8.08 4.21 2.16
C ARG A 178 -7.75 4.26 0.66
N ASN A 179 -8.31 3.38 -0.15
CA ASN A 179 -8.03 3.31 -1.59
C ASN A 179 -8.94 4.23 -2.42
N GLY A 180 -9.85 4.98 -1.79
CA GLY A 180 -10.69 5.96 -2.48
C GLY A 180 -11.81 5.34 -3.32
N HIS A 181 -12.21 4.11 -3.02
CA HIS A 181 -13.22 3.37 -3.82
C HIS A 181 -14.65 3.80 -3.45
N VAL A 182 -14.99 5.05 -3.75
CA VAL A 182 -16.28 5.69 -3.41
C VAL A 182 -17.49 4.90 -3.93
N ASN A 183 -17.44 4.46 -5.19
CA ASN A 183 -18.52 3.69 -5.82
C ASN A 183 -18.79 2.36 -5.12
N VAL A 184 -17.74 1.67 -4.67
CA VAL A 184 -17.84 0.45 -3.88
C VAL A 184 -18.39 0.76 -2.49
N LEU A 185 -17.89 1.80 -1.84
CA LEU A 185 -18.37 2.23 -0.52
C LEU A 185 -19.87 2.54 -0.54
N GLU A 186 -20.33 3.30 -1.53
CA GLU A 186 -21.75 3.63 -1.73
C GLU A 186 -22.60 2.40 -2.05
N TRP A 187 -22.06 1.46 -2.84
CA TRP A 187 -22.72 0.19 -3.07
C TRP A 187 -22.94 -0.58 -1.76
N TRP A 188 -21.96 -0.58 -0.86
CA TRP A 188 -22.05 -1.19 0.45
C TRP A 188 -23.03 -0.49 1.39
N PHE A 189 -23.11 0.84 1.37
CA PHE A 189 -24.15 1.57 2.12
C PHE A 189 -25.57 1.17 1.70
N LYS A 190 -25.77 0.84 0.42
CA LYS A 190 -27.08 0.46 -0.12
C LYS A 190 -27.44 -1.01 0.10
N HIS A 191 -26.46 -1.92 0.04
CA HIS A 191 -26.71 -3.37 0.01
C HIS A 191 -26.20 -4.13 1.24
N GLY A 192 -25.36 -3.51 2.07
CA GLY A 192 -24.76 -4.15 3.25
C GLY A 192 -25.74 -4.19 4.42
N SER A 193 -26.25 -5.38 4.76
CA SER A 193 -27.13 -5.54 5.93
C SER A 193 -26.42 -5.36 7.27
N LEU A 194 -25.08 -5.44 7.30
CA LEU A 194 -24.21 -5.18 8.46
C LEU A 194 -22.83 -4.71 7.97
N LEU A 195 -22.51 -3.43 8.16
CA LEU A 195 -21.18 -2.88 7.92
C LEU A 195 -20.45 -2.74 9.25
N THR A 196 -19.25 -3.31 9.35
CA THR A 196 -18.35 -3.06 10.47
C THR A 196 -17.25 -2.11 10.01
N TYR A 197 -16.98 -1.09 10.82
CA TYR A 197 -15.95 -0.07 10.57
C TYR A 197 -15.59 0.63 11.88
N ASP A 198 -14.39 1.20 11.91
CA ASP A 198 -13.82 1.97 13.02
C ASP A 198 -13.25 3.30 12.50
N GLU A 199 -12.55 4.04 13.36
CA GLU A 199 -12.00 5.36 13.05
C GLU A 199 -11.05 5.37 11.85
N GLU A 200 -10.37 4.24 11.60
CA GLU A 200 -9.38 4.12 10.54
C GLU A 200 -9.97 4.37 9.15
N ALA A 201 -11.26 4.11 8.93
CA ALA A 201 -11.90 4.37 7.64
C ALA A 201 -11.81 5.84 7.23
N LEU A 202 -12.19 6.76 8.12
CA LEU A 202 -12.13 8.20 7.85
C LEU A 202 -10.71 8.76 8.07
N ASP A 203 -9.95 8.19 9.00
CA ASP A 203 -8.56 8.61 9.24
C ASP A 203 -7.69 8.33 8.00
N TYR A 204 -7.76 7.12 7.43
CA TYR A 204 -7.02 6.77 6.21
C TYR A 204 -7.52 7.53 4.98
N ALA A 205 -8.85 7.67 4.80
CA ALA A 205 -9.38 8.47 3.69
C ALA A 205 -8.87 9.93 3.74
N SER A 206 -8.65 10.47 4.94
CA SER A 206 -8.09 11.81 5.13
C SER A 206 -6.61 11.88 4.74
N GLY A 207 -5.79 10.95 5.21
CA GLY A 207 -4.36 10.89 4.85
C GLY A 207 -4.12 10.67 3.35
N GLU A 208 -4.90 9.80 2.72
CA GLU A 208 -4.76 9.44 1.30
C GLU A 208 -5.39 10.49 0.36
N GLY A 209 -6.08 11.51 0.90
CA GLY A 209 -6.59 12.63 0.10
C GLY A 209 -8.00 12.42 -0.50
N HIS A 210 -8.74 11.42 -0.02
CA HIS A 210 -10.02 10.98 -0.62
C HIS A 210 -11.23 11.75 -0.09
N ILE A 211 -11.34 13.03 -0.46
CA ILE A 211 -12.45 13.91 -0.06
C ILE A 211 -13.81 13.33 -0.44
N ASP A 212 -13.93 12.67 -1.60
CA ASP A 212 -15.22 12.11 -2.02
C ASP A 212 -15.65 10.92 -1.15
N VAL A 213 -14.71 10.14 -0.61
CA VAL A 213 -15.00 9.12 0.41
C VAL A 213 -15.53 9.78 1.68
N LEU A 214 -14.89 10.87 2.14
CA LEU A 214 -15.31 11.60 3.33
C LEU A 214 -16.73 12.19 3.16
N LYS A 215 -17.05 12.71 1.98
CA LYS A 215 -18.41 13.16 1.63
C LYS A 215 -19.41 12.01 1.65
N SER A 216 -19.09 10.86 1.07
CA SER A 216 -20.00 9.71 1.06
C SER A 216 -20.24 9.17 2.47
N TRP A 217 -19.22 9.12 3.33
CA TRP A 217 -19.39 8.83 4.76
C TRP A 217 -20.32 9.84 5.44
N LYS A 218 -20.07 11.14 5.26
CA LYS A 218 -20.91 12.21 5.83
C LYS A 218 -22.39 12.10 5.41
N ASN A 219 -22.65 11.63 4.19
CA ASN A 219 -24.00 11.47 3.64
C ASN A 219 -24.62 10.08 3.86
N SER A 220 -23.89 9.13 4.45
CA SER A 220 -24.32 7.74 4.58
C SER A 220 -25.45 7.52 5.60
N GLY A 221 -25.65 8.47 6.53
CA GLY A 221 -26.54 8.29 7.69
C GLY A 221 -25.98 7.39 8.78
N LEU A 222 -24.75 6.88 8.62
CA LEU A 222 -24.03 6.10 9.63
C LEU A 222 -23.31 7.02 10.62
N GLU A 223 -22.94 6.46 11.77
CA GLU A 223 -22.11 7.16 12.76
C GLU A 223 -20.74 7.49 12.17
N LEU A 224 -20.32 8.74 12.25
CA LEU A 224 -18.99 9.16 11.79
C LEU A 224 -17.96 8.90 12.89
N LYS A 225 -17.10 7.89 12.66
CA LYS A 225 -16.00 7.52 13.56
C LYS A 225 -14.68 8.00 12.96
N TYR A 226 -13.98 8.86 13.68
CA TYR A 226 -12.67 9.37 13.28
C TYR A 226 -11.94 9.89 14.52
N SER A 227 -10.61 9.86 14.47
CA SER A 227 -9.73 10.27 15.57
C SER A 227 -8.95 11.54 15.21
N GLU A 228 -7.96 11.89 16.04
CA GLU A 228 -7.00 12.96 15.70
C GLU A 228 -6.17 12.60 14.45
N ASN A 229 -6.04 11.31 14.15
CA ASN A 229 -5.28 10.83 12.99
C ASN A 229 -5.85 11.33 11.66
N ALA A 230 -7.14 11.65 11.55
CA ALA A 230 -7.70 12.22 10.31
C ALA A 230 -6.96 13.49 9.86
N LEU A 231 -6.82 14.47 10.76
CA LEU A 231 -6.11 15.73 10.44
C LEU A 231 -4.60 15.56 10.58
N ASP A 232 -4.12 14.70 11.48
CA ASP A 232 -2.68 14.46 11.63
C ASP A 232 -2.08 13.79 10.39
N PHE A 233 -2.75 12.78 9.82
CA PHE A 233 -2.34 12.13 8.57
C PHE A 233 -2.52 13.05 7.37
N ALA A 234 -3.65 13.77 7.25
CA ALA A 234 -3.83 14.74 6.18
C ALA A 234 -2.72 15.81 6.19
N SER A 235 -2.27 16.24 7.36
CA SER A 235 -1.17 17.19 7.50
C SER A 235 0.18 16.56 7.11
N GLY A 236 0.44 15.35 7.61
CA GLY A 236 1.66 14.60 7.30
C GLY A 236 1.81 14.22 5.83
N GLU A 237 0.70 14.05 5.09
CA GLU A 237 0.68 13.68 3.67
C GLU A 237 0.48 14.90 2.74
N GLY A 238 0.53 16.13 3.27
CA GLY A 238 0.50 17.35 2.46
C GLY A 238 -0.90 17.72 1.92
N ARG A 239 -1.97 17.17 2.50
CA ARG A 239 -3.35 17.22 1.97
C ARG A 239 -4.11 18.49 2.39
N VAL A 240 -3.67 19.67 1.95
CA VAL A 240 -4.34 20.95 2.26
C VAL A 240 -5.84 20.94 1.91
N ASN A 241 -6.22 20.37 0.76
CA ASN A 241 -7.64 20.30 0.36
C ASN A 241 -8.50 19.46 1.32
N VAL A 242 -7.93 18.42 1.96
CA VAL A 242 -8.63 17.63 2.97
C VAL A 242 -8.80 18.43 4.26
N LEU A 243 -7.77 19.19 4.66
CA LEU A 243 -7.85 20.09 5.83
C LEU A 243 -8.92 21.16 5.64
N ILE A 244 -8.98 21.77 4.44
CA ILE A 244 -10.06 22.70 4.04
C ILE A 244 -11.41 22.00 4.15
N TRP A 245 -11.55 20.79 3.60
CA TRP A 245 -12.82 20.06 3.68
C TRP A 245 -13.25 19.80 5.11
N TRP A 246 -12.34 19.35 5.99
CA TRP A 246 -12.64 19.15 7.42
C TRP A 246 -13.10 20.44 8.08
N PHE A 247 -12.39 21.55 7.83
CA PHE A 247 -12.72 22.88 8.36
C PHE A 247 -14.11 23.35 7.92
N GLU A 248 -14.46 23.14 6.65
CA GLU A 248 -15.77 23.51 6.08
C GLU A 248 -16.88 22.50 6.38
N SER A 249 -16.54 21.30 6.83
CA SER A 249 -17.50 20.20 7.01
C SER A 249 -18.51 20.45 8.13
N GLY A 250 -18.19 21.33 9.09
CA GLY A 250 -18.96 21.50 10.32
C GLY A 250 -18.83 20.34 11.31
N LEU A 251 -17.93 19.37 11.06
CA LEU A 251 -17.60 18.30 11.98
C LEU A 251 -16.60 18.78 13.04
N PRO A 252 -16.60 18.22 14.26
CA PRO A 252 -15.57 18.49 15.25
C PRO A 252 -14.15 18.25 14.69
N LEU A 253 -13.30 19.28 14.74
CA LEU A 253 -11.91 19.18 14.32
C LEU A 253 -11.09 18.53 15.44
N LYS A 254 -10.57 17.33 15.17
CA LYS A 254 -9.71 16.57 16.08
C LYS A 254 -8.31 16.51 15.47
N TYR A 255 -7.31 16.95 16.20
CA TYR A 255 -5.92 16.96 15.77
C TYR A 255 -4.99 17.04 16.98
N SER A 256 -3.80 16.46 16.88
CA SER A 256 -2.80 16.46 17.94
C SER A 256 -1.60 17.32 17.56
N GLU A 257 -0.51 17.24 18.33
CA GLU A 257 0.77 17.83 17.91
C GLU A 257 1.38 17.12 16.69
N ASN A 258 0.92 15.91 16.37
CA ASN A 258 1.39 15.14 15.22
C ASN A 258 1.03 15.81 13.88
N ALA A 259 -0.03 16.63 13.81
CA ALA A 259 -0.37 17.36 12.59
C ALA A 259 0.79 18.26 12.11
N LEU A 260 1.27 19.16 12.98
CA LEU A 260 2.39 20.05 12.64
C LEU A 260 3.72 19.29 12.63
N PHE A 261 3.91 18.33 13.54
CA PHE A 261 5.13 17.52 13.57
C PHE A 261 5.34 16.75 12.25
N ASN A 262 4.35 16.00 11.77
CA ASN A 262 4.46 15.23 10.54
C ASN A 262 4.60 16.14 9.31
N ALA A 263 3.88 17.26 9.28
CA ALA A 263 4.03 18.24 8.20
C ALA A 263 5.46 18.82 8.12
N CYS A 264 6.10 19.07 9.27
CA CYS A 264 7.50 19.48 9.33
C CYS A 264 8.45 18.37 8.87
N VAL A 265 8.27 17.14 9.38
CA VAL A 265 9.12 15.98 9.02
C VAL A 265 9.11 15.74 7.51
N ASN A 266 7.95 15.88 6.86
CA ASN A 266 7.80 15.67 5.42
C ASN A 266 7.95 16.95 4.58
N GLY A 267 8.32 18.08 5.19
CA GLY A 267 8.59 19.35 4.47
C GLY A 267 7.37 20.01 3.82
N HIS A 268 6.17 19.78 4.34
CA HIS A 268 4.91 20.28 3.76
C HIS A 268 4.58 21.71 4.21
N ILE A 269 5.34 22.68 3.70
CA ILE A 269 5.18 24.11 4.03
C ILE A 269 3.77 24.62 3.74
N ASN A 270 3.15 24.20 2.64
CA ASN A 270 1.76 24.57 2.29
C ASN A 270 0.74 24.16 3.37
N VAL A 271 0.95 23.02 4.04
CA VAL A 271 0.13 22.58 5.17
C VAL A 271 0.38 23.48 6.39
N LEU A 272 1.63 23.81 6.68
CA LEU A 272 1.99 24.69 7.79
C LEU A 272 1.41 26.10 7.60
N GLU A 273 1.48 26.65 6.39
CA GLU A 273 0.83 27.90 6.01
C GLU A 273 -0.69 27.83 6.21
N TRP A 274 -1.32 26.72 5.81
CA TRP A 274 -2.75 26.53 6.03
C TRP A 274 -3.07 26.54 7.54
N TRP A 275 -2.34 25.80 8.36
CA TRP A 275 -2.53 25.78 9.80
C TRP A 275 -2.38 27.17 10.42
N LEU A 276 -1.32 27.90 10.07
CA LEU A 276 -1.07 29.27 10.54
C LEU A 276 -2.21 30.23 10.19
N ASN A 277 -2.78 30.10 8.99
CA ASN A 277 -3.85 30.96 8.50
C ASN A 277 -5.27 30.50 8.89
N SER A 278 -5.41 29.26 9.39
CA SER A 278 -6.72 28.67 9.70
C SER A 278 -7.42 29.31 10.92
N GLY A 279 -6.67 30.00 11.76
CA GLY A 279 -7.15 30.51 13.05
C GLY A 279 -7.35 29.42 14.12
N LEU A 280 -6.97 28.17 13.83
CA LEU A 280 -7.00 27.08 14.81
C LEU A 280 -5.83 27.19 15.79
N THR A 281 -6.03 26.69 17.01
CA THR A 281 -4.94 26.60 17.99
C THR A 281 -3.86 25.67 17.48
N LEU A 282 -2.65 26.21 17.29
CA LEU A 282 -1.50 25.43 16.83
C LEU A 282 -0.95 24.57 17.98
N LYS A 283 -0.89 23.25 17.77
CA LYS A 283 -0.30 22.28 18.70
C LYS A 283 1.03 21.82 18.12
N TYR A 284 2.15 22.23 18.72
CA TYR A 284 3.48 21.81 18.29
C TYR A 284 4.43 21.67 19.48
N SER A 285 5.36 20.72 19.35
CA SER A 285 6.45 20.47 20.29
C SER A 285 7.80 20.87 19.68
N GLU A 286 8.84 20.94 20.52
CA GLU A 286 10.21 21.28 20.11
C GLU A 286 10.75 20.35 19.02
N ASN A 287 10.28 19.09 19.01
CA ASN A 287 10.71 18.07 18.06
C ASN A 287 10.27 18.37 16.62
N ALA A 288 9.17 19.11 16.41
CA ALA A 288 8.73 19.50 15.08
C ALA A 288 9.74 20.45 14.41
N LEU A 289 10.39 21.30 15.21
CA LEU A 289 11.43 22.21 14.75
C LEU A 289 12.77 21.49 14.55
N PHE A 290 13.15 20.59 15.47
CA PHE A 290 14.40 19.84 15.38
C PHE A 290 14.55 19.09 14.05
N ASN A 291 13.50 18.38 13.62
CA ASN A 291 13.53 17.62 12.37
C ASN A 291 13.58 18.48 11.09
N ALA A 292 13.20 19.76 11.17
CA ALA A 292 13.39 20.69 10.06
C ALA A 292 14.88 20.93 9.76
N TYR A 293 15.74 20.80 10.77
CA TYR A 293 17.20 20.94 10.63
C TYR A 293 17.84 19.66 10.10
N ASP A 294 17.52 18.50 10.70
CA ASP A 294 18.14 17.22 10.34
C ASP A 294 17.88 16.82 8.87
N ASN A 295 16.79 17.30 8.26
CA ASN A 295 16.44 16.98 6.88
C ASN A 295 16.91 18.02 5.83
N GLY A 296 17.62 19.08 6.23
CA GLY A 296 18.20 20.05 5.30
C GLY A 296 17.19 20.95 4.56
N TYR A 297 15.98 21.11 5.09
CA TYR A 297 14.93 21.92 4.45
C TYR A 297 15.08 23.42 4.76
N ILE A 298 15.96 24.12 4.04
CA ILE A 298 16.20 25.57 4.20
C ILE A 298 14.88 26.38 4.17
N ASN A 299 13.98 26.06 3.23
CA ASN A 299 12.68 26.75 3.12
C ASN A 299 11.80 26.57 4.36
N LEU A 300 11.90 25.42 5.05
CA LEU A 300 11.14 25.16 6.27
C LEU A 300 11.70 25.96 7.45
N GLN A 301 13.01 26.14 7.51
CA GLN A 301 13.67 26.96 8.53
C GLN A 301 13.31 28.44 8.35
N GLU A 302 13.34 28.94 7.10
CA GLU A 302 12.86 30.29 6.77
C GLU A 302 11.38 30.46 7.12
N TRP A 303 10.55 29.46 6.82
CA TRP A 303 9.14 29.48 7.19
C TRP A 303 8.96 29.62 8.71
N TRP A 304 9.69 28.85 9.52
CA TRP A 304 9.62 28.96 10.99
C TRP A 304 10.02 30.34 11.50
N LEU A 305 11.09 30.95 10.99
CA LEU A 305 11.47 32.33 11.36
C LEU A 305 10.36 33.33 11.04
N ASN A 306 9.77 33.21 9.86
CA ASN A 306 8.79 34.15 9.36
C ASN A 306 7.38 33.90 9.92
N SER A 307 7.13 32.74 10.51
CA SER A 307 5.82 32.35 11.07
C SER A 307 5.41 33.16 12.30
N GLY A 308 6.38 33.77 13.00
CA GLY A 308 6.14 34.45 14.28
C GLY A 308 5.80 33.50 15.44
N LEU A 309 5.93 32.18 15.26
CA LEU A 309 5.69 31.19 16.30
C LEU A 309 6.80 31.22 17.35
N THR A 310 6.42 30.97 18.61
CA THR A 310 7.40 30.96 19.70
C THR A 310 8.29 29.73 19.60
N PHE A 311 9.60 29.98 19.63
CA PHE A 311 10.63 28.96 19.67
C PHE A 311 10.66 28.32 21.06
N LYS A 312 10.35 27.02 21.13
CA LYS A 312 10.58 26.18 22.31
C LYS A 312 11.79 25.31 21.99
N TYR A 313 12.91 25.52 22.70
CA TYR A 313 14.14 24.76 22.51
C TYR A 313 14.73 24.35 23.87
N THR A 314 15.43 23.23 23.89
CA THR A 314 16.15 22.67 25.04
C THR A 314 17.66 22.66 24.78
N GLU A 315 18.49 22.55 25.83
CA GLU A 315 19.96 22.42 25.68
C GLU A 315 20.34 21.27 24.71
N LYS A 316 19.57 20.16 24.75
CA LYS A 316 19.76 19.02 23.86
C LYS A 316 19.55 19.35 22.37
N THR A 317 18.66 20.29 22.05
CA THR A 317 18.46 20.76 20.65
C THR A 317 19.63 21.61 20.15
N LEU A 318 20.39 22.28 21.02
CA LEU A 318 21.59 23.02 20.65
C LEU A 318 22.81 22.10 20.50
N ASP A 319 22.98 21.12 21.40
CA ASP A 319 24.08 20.14 21.35
C ASP A 319 24.04 19.20 20.12
N SER A 320 22.84 18.88 19.64
CA SER A 320 22.67 18.05 18.44
C SER A 320 23.00 18.81 17.15
N THR A 321 22.69 20.11 17.08
CA THR A 321 23.05 20.96 15.91
C THR A 321 24.56 21.22 15.80
N THR A 322 25.27 21.29 16.92
CA THR A 322 26.74 21.44 16.94
C THR A 322 27.48 20.15 16.58
N THR A 323 26.88 18.98 16.84
CA THR A 323 27.47 17.67 16.51
C THR A 323 27.20 17.23 15.06
N ALA A 324 26.15 17.73 14.42
CA ALA A 324 25.87 17.49 12.99
C ALA A 324 26.84 18.23 12.04
N ASN A 325 27.65 19.18 12.55
CA ASN A 325 28.65 19.95 11.78
C ASN A 325 28.09 20.70 10.56
N ASP A 326 26.78 20.96 10.53
CA ASP A 326 26.13 21.68 9.45
C ASP A 326 26.25 23.19 9.68
N LEU A 327 27.28 23.79 9.09
CA LEU A 327 27.61 25.22 9.18
C LEU A 327 26.42 26.13 8.83
N ASN A 328 25.50 25.66 8.00
CA ASN A 328 24.31 26.42 7.63
C ASN A 328 23.35 26.57 8.82
N VAL A 329 23.19 25.52 9.62
CA VAL A 329 22.32 25.53 10.81
C VAL A 329 22.90 26.42 11.90
N LEU A 330 24.21 26.32 12.17
CA LEU A 330 24.87 27.18 13.16
C LEU A 330 24.82 28.66 12.78
N ASN A 331 25.14 28.99 11.52
CA ASN A 331 25.02 30.37 11.01
C ASN A 331 23.56 30.87 11.08
N TRP A 332 22.58 29.99 10.85
CA TRP A 332 21.18 30.34 10.97
C TRP A 332 20.82 30.68 12.43
N TRP A 333 21.27 29.89 13.41
CA TRP A 333 21.02 30.17 14.84
C TRP A 333 21.62 31.52 15.25
N GLU A 334 22.82 31.84 14.75
CA GLU A 334 23.48 33.13 15.02
C GLU A 334 22.72 34.30 14.41
N ASN A 335 22.27 34.15 13.17
CA ASN A 335 21.54 35.20 12.45
C ASN A 335 20.07 35.35 12.90
N SER A 336 19.48 34.33 13.52
CA SER A 336 18.10 34.34 14.02
C SER A 336 17.91 35.21 15.27
N GLY A 337 18.99 35.56 15.98
CA GLY A 337 18.93 36.24 17.28
C GLY A 337 18.46 35.34 18.44
N LEU A 338 18.22 34.04 18.21
CA LEU A 338 17.80 33.10 19.26
C LEU A 338 18.97 32.72 20.19
N LEU A 339 20.22 32.82 19.72
CA LEU A 339 21.42 32.55 20.52
C LEU A 339 21.67 33.55 21.66
N SER A 340 21.17 34.79 21.59
CA SER A 340 21.34 35.76 22.68
C SER A 340 20.69 35.33 24.01
N ASN A 341 19.63 34.50 23.94
CA ASN A 341 19.01 33.91 25.13
C ASN A 341 19.81 32.72 25.69
N TYR A 342 20.67 32.10 24.88
CA TYR A 342 21.53 30.98 25.30
C TYR A 342 22.79 31.46 26.03
N SER A 343 23.39 32.57 25.60
CA SER A 343 24.49 33.22 26.35
C SER A 343 24.10 33.60 27.78
N ALA A 344 22.82 33.92 28.03
CA ALA A 344 22.28 34.19 29.36
C ALA A 344 22.10 32.92 30.23
N LEU A 345 21.88 31.76 29.60
CA LEU A 345 21.79 30.45 30.27
C LEU A 345 23.18 29.93 30.67
N LEU A 346 24.19 30.07 29.81
CA LEU A 346 25.59 29.74 30.13
C LEU A 346 26.18 30.62 31.25
N SER A 347 25.80 31.90 31.33
CA SER A 347 26.27 32.80 32.41
C SER A 347 25.68 32.49 33.79
N ASN A 348 24.72 31.58 33.91
CA ASN A 348 24.10 31.17 35.17
C ASN A 348 24.64 29.84 35.74
N TYR A 349 25.66 29.24 35.12
CA TYR A 349 26.36 28.07 35.67
C TYR A 349 27.88 28.35 35.74
N PRO A 350 28.52 28.16 36.92
CA PRO A 350 29.94 28.43 37.12
C PRO A 350 30.88 27.40 36.48
#